data_AF-A0A7C3H047-F1
#
_entry.id   AF-A0A7C3H047-F1
#
_cell.length_a   1.000
_cell.length_b   1.000
_cell.length_c   1.000
_cell.angle_alpha   90.00
_cell.angle_beta   90.00
_cell.angle_gamma   90.00
#
_symmetry.space_group_name_H-M   'P 1'
#
loop_
_entity.id
_entity.type
_entity.pdbx_description
1 polymer ?
#
loop_
_entity_poly.entity_id
_entity_poly.type
_entity_poly.pdbx_seq_one_letter_code
_entity_poly.pdbx_strand_id
1 'polypeptide(L)'
;MGPGWKLYLRTPRKKNPGDLDRLFEEAAREVGLDPALLKAVARVESGFNPRAVSFRGALGVMQLLPETARLTGVRDPFDPRQNIFGAARFLKRLLDRFGDLRLALAAYHAGPERVERYHGIPPFPETRRYIRMVLRYYRYYRLGLRP
;
A
#
# COMPACT_ATOMS: atom_id res chain seq x y z
N MET A 1 35.14 -30.75 -16.57
CA MET A 1 33.76 -30.21 -16.58
C MET A 1 33.61 -29.31 -15.35
N GLY A 2 33.03 -28.12 -15.50
CA GLY A 2 33.43 -26.88 -14.81
C GLY A 2 33.14 -26.75 -13.30
N PRO A 3 33.71 -25.72 -12.63
CA PRO A 3 33.54 -25.47 -11.20
C PRO A 3 32.35 -24.51 -10.92
N GLY A 4 31.46 -24.86 -10.00
CA GLY A 4 30.21 -24.14 -9.72
C GLY A 4 30.02 -23.74 -8.25
N TRP A 5 30.66 -22.62 -7.91
CA TRP A 5 30.66 -21.78 -6.70
C TRP A 5 29.48 -21.85 -5.69
N LYS A 6 29.87 -21.82 -4.40
CA LYS A 6 29.08 -21.49 -3.20
C LYS A 6 28.24 -20.22 -3.40
N LEU A 7 26.94 -20.27 -3.11
CA LEU A 7 26.13 -19.07 -2.91
C LEU A 7 25.65 -18.98 -1.45
N TYR A 8 26.15 -17.95 -0.78
CA TYR A 8 25.80 -17.52 0.55
C TYR A 8 24.27 -17.43 0.71
N LEU A 9 23.69 -18.27 1.58
CA LEU A 9 22.39 -17.96 2.19
C LEU A 9 22.60 -16.80 3.17
N ARG A 10 22.70 -15.59 2.63
CA ARG A 10 22.46 -14.39 3.42
C ARG A 10 20.97 -14.39 3.69
N THR A 11 20.56 -14.93 4.83
CA THR A 11 19.20 -14.81 5.35
C THR A 11 18.77 -13.34 5.21
N PRO A 12 17.67 -13.02 4.49
CA PRO A 12 17.23 -11.64 4.42
C PRO A 12 16.89 -11.22 5.85
N ARG A 13 17.65 -10.25 6.36
CA ARG A 13 17.41 -9.60 7.64
C ARG A 13 15.93 -9.20 7.66
N LYS A 14 15.11 -9.79 8.55
CA LYS A 14 13.77 -9.26 8.86
C LYS A 14 14.00 -7.78 9.19
N LYS A 15 13.61 -6.87 8.28
CA LYS A 15 13.66 -5.44 8.59
C LYS A 15 12.70 -5.19 9.74
N ASN A 16 13.17 -4.47 10.76
CA ASN A 16 12.43 -4.30 12.00
C ASN A 16 11.17 -3.45 11.72
N PRO A 17 10.05 -3.70 12.41
CA PRO A 17 8.83 -2.87 12.29
C PRO A 17 9.08 -1.36 12.46
N GLY A 18 10.08 -0.98 13.27
CA GLY A 18 10.50 0.43 13.44
C GLY A 18 11.08 1.09 12.18
N ASP A 19 11.56 0.31 11.21
CA ASP A 19 12.02 0.86 9.92
C ASP A 19 10.85 1.24 9.01
N LEU A 20 9.71 0.54 9.09
CA LEU A 20 8.53 0.83 8.26
C LEU A 20 7.77 2.06 8.75
N ASP A 21 7.67 2.25 10.07
CA ASP A 21 6.96 3.39 10.65
C ASP A 21 7.56 4.72 10.18
N ARG A 22 8.90 4.83 10.15
CA ARG A 22 9.59 5.99 9.59
C ARG A 22 9.29 6.20 8.11
N LEU A 23 9.23 5.13 7.32
CA LEU A 23 8.89 5.23 5.89
C LEU A 23 7.46 5.73 5.68
N PHE A 24 6.49 5.31 6.51
CA PHE A 24 5.13 5.84 6.44
C PHE A 24 5.09 7.32 6.81
N GLU A 25 5.82 7.75 7.84
CA GLU A 25 5.93 9.17 8.22
C GLU A 25 6.54 10.03 7.12
N GLU A 26 7.66 9.60 6.54
CA GLU A 26 8.33 10.33 5.47
C GLU A 26 7.46 10.41 4.21
N ALA A 27 6.88 9.28 3.79
CA ALA A 27 6.05 9.22 2.60
C ALA A 27 4.76 10.04 2.76
N ALA A 28 4.12 9.97 3.94
CA ALA A 28 2.93 10.77 4.22
C ALA A 28 3.24 12.27 4.21
N ARG A 29 4.38 12.68 4.78
CA ARG A 29 4.85 14.07 4.76
C ARG A 29 5.11 14.58 3.34
N GLU A 30 5.70 13.76 2.47
CA GLU A 30 5.98 14.12 1.06
C GLU A 30 4.71 14.55 0.30
N VAL A 31 3.56 13.92 0.60
CA VAL A 31 2.32 14.14 -0.15
C VAL A 31 1.19 14.79 0.67
N GLY A 32 1.48 15.20 1.90
CA GLY A 32 0.51 15.84 2.80
C GLY A 32 -0.64 14.91 3.24
N LEU A 33 -0.33 13.64 3.53
CA LEU A 33 -1.27 12.67 4.10
C LEU A 33 -1.01 12.44 5.59
N ASP A 34 -1.97 11.84 6.29
CA ASP A 34 -1.76 11.34 7.65
C ASP A 34 -1.01 9.98 7.59
N PRO A 35 0.14 9.81 8.27
CA PRO A 35 0.88 8.55 8.27
C PRO A 35 0.07 7.36 8.81
N ALA A 36 -0.88 7.59 9.71
CA ALA A 36 -1.77 6.56 10.20
C ALA A 36 -2.66 5.98 9.08
N LEU A 37 -2.99 6.77 8.06
CA LEU A 37 -3.75 6.31 6.90
C LEU A 37 -2.92 5.35 6.05
N LEU A 38 -1.67 5.69 5.73
CA LEU A 38 -0.77 4.81 4.97
C LEU A 38 -0.52 3.50 5.72
N LYS A 39 -0.28 3.59 7.03
CA LYS A 39 -0.11 2.41 7.89
C LYS A 39 -1.36 1.52 7.91
N ALA A 40 -2.55 2.12 7.92
CA ALA A 40 -3.82 1.39 7.85
C ALA A 40 -4.02 0.68 6.52
N VAL A 41 -3.69 1.33 5.39
CA VAL A 41 -3.71 0.71 4.06
C VAL A 41 -2.74 -0.47 4.01
N ALA A 42 -1.47 -0.27 4.39
CA ALA A 42 -0.46 -1.33 4.42
C ALA A 42 -0.88 -2.55 5.27
N ARG A 43 -1.54 -2.29 6.41
CA ARG A 43 -2.01 -3.34 7.31
C ARG A 43 -3.04 -4.25 6.65
N VAL A 44 -3.96 -3.67 5.87
CA VAL A 44 -5.01 -4.40 5.14
C VAL A 44 -4.46 -5.08 3.90
N GLU A 45 -3.55 -4.42 3.18
CA GLU A 45 -2.99 -4.91 1.92
C GLU A 45 -2.07 -6.12 2.10
N SER A 46 -1.08 -6.04 2.99
CA SER A 46 -0.06 -7.09 3.12
C SER A 46 0.21 -7.53 4.55
N GLY A 47 -0.40 -6.87 5.55
CA GLY A 47 0.02 -7.02 6.93
C GLY A 47 1.49 -6.62 7.13
N PHE A 48 1.96 -5.62 6.38
CA PHE A 48 3.35 -5.14 6.36
C PHE A 48 4.38 -6.09 5.74
N ASN A 49 3.96 -7.09 4.97
CA ASN A 49 4.89 -8.00 4.31
C ASN A 49 5.45 -7.37 3.01
N PRO A 50 6.75 -7.03 2.95
CA PRO A 50 7.33 -6.40 1.77
C PRO A 50 7.51 -7.35 0.58
N ARG A 51 7.33 -8.66 0.78
CA ARG A 51 7.44 -9.69 -0.27
C ARG A 51 6.07 -10.25 -0.67
N ALA A 52 4.98 -9.62 -0.26
CA ALA A 52 3.64 -10.07 -0.59
C ALA A 52 3.38 -9.99 -2.09
N VAL A 53 2.73 -11.03 -2.62
CA VAL A 53 2.26 -11.13 -4.00
C VAL A 53 0.82 -11.63 -3.96
N SER A 54 -0.13 -10.88 -4.51
CA SER A 54 -1.52 -11.34 -4.61
C SER A 54 -1.76 -12.13 -5.89
N PHE A 55 -2.88 -12.87 -5.93
CA PHE A 55 -3.37 -13.56 -7.13
C PHE A 55 -3.56 -12.62 -8.33
N ARG A 56 -3.89 -11.35 -8.08
CA ARG A 56 -4.06 -10.30 -9.11
C ARG A 56 -2.73 -9.67 -9.55
N GLY A 57 -1.60 -10.14 -9.03
CA GLY A 57 -0.27 -9.63 -9.36
C GLY A 57 0.12 -8.34 -8.63
N ALA A 58 -0.57 -7.98 -7.54
CA ALA A 58 -0.20 -6.83 -6.72
C ALA A 58 1.00 -7.16 -5.81
N LEU A 59 1.92 -6.20 -5.62
CA LEU A 59 3.26 -6.45 -5.11
C LEU A 59 3.62 -5.56 -3.92
N GLY A 60 4.30 -6.16 -2.93
CA GLY A 60 4.94 -5.45 -1.83
C GLY A 60 4.00 -5.00 -0.71
N VAL A 61 4.51 -4.10 0.14
CA VAL A 61 3.87 -3.67 1.40
C VAL A 61 2.48 -3.07 1.17
N MET A 62 2.33 -2.27 0.12
CA MET A 62 1.12 -1.53 -0.22
C MET A 62 0.38 -2.13 -1.42
N GLN A 63 0.79 -3.34 -1.85
CA GLN A 63 0.17 -4.12 -2.92
C GLN A 63 -0.10 -3.27 -4.19
N LEU A 64 0.95 -2.67 -4.75
CA LEU A 64 0.83 -1.95 -6.01
C LEU A 64 0.75 -2.94 -7.17
N LEU A 65 -0.21 -2.71 -8.08
CA LEU A 65 -0.19 -3.38 -9.39
C LEU A 65 0.99 -2.88 -10.22
N PRO A 66 1.54 -3.70 -11.14
CA PRO A 66 2.71 -3.32 -11.93
C PRO A 66 2.54 -2.01 -12.71
N GLU A 67 1.34 -1.75 -13.22
CA GLU A 67 1.02 -0.50 -13.91
C GLU A 67 1.08 0.70 -12.96
N THR A 68 0.45 0.60 -11.79
CA THR A 68 0.47 1.64 -10.76
C THR A 68 1.90 1.91 -10.26
N ALA A 69 2.72 0.86 -10.10
CA ALA A 69 4.13 0.98 -9.74
C ALA A 69 4.89 1.84 -10.76
N ARG A 70 4.70 1.59 -12.07
CA ARG A 70 5.32 2.40 -13.15
C ARG A 70 4.86 3.85 -13.11
N LEU A 71 3.55 4.09 -12.99
CA LEU A 71 2.95 5.43 -12.95
C LEU A 71 3.40 6.28 -11.74
N THR A 72 3.97 5.63 -10.73
CA THR A 72 4.44 6.27 -9.50
C THR A 72 5.95 6.21 -9.32
N GLY A 73 6.68 5.75 -10.35
CA GLY A 73 8.16 5.75 -10.36
C GLY A 73 8.80 4.64 -9.53
N VAL A 74 8.05 3.59 -9.18
CA VAL A 74 8.57 2.41 -8.46
C VAL A 74 9.27 1.48 -9.44
N ARG A 75 10.57 1.26 -9.23
CA ARG A 75 11.40 0.36 -10.04
C ARG A 75 11.44 -1.05 -9.45
N ASP A 76 11.55 -1.13 -8.13
CA ASP A 76 11.46 -2.39 -7.38
C ASP A 76 10.25 -2.33 -6.42
N PRO A 77 9.15 -3.02 -6.72
CA PRO A 77 7.97 -3.02 -5.86
C PRO A 77 8.15 -3.83 -4.57
N PHE A 78 9.21 -4.61 -4.43
CA PHE A 78 9.55 -5.30 -3.18
C PHE A 78 10.48 -4.48 -2.27
N ASP A 79 11.03 -3.37 -2.77
CA ASP A 79 11.68 -2.37 -1.90
C ASP A 79 10.60 -1.58 -1.13
N PRO A 80 10.58 -1.67 0.22
CA PRO A 80 9.52 -1.02 1.01
C PRO A 80 9.47 0.48 0.82
N ARG A 81 10.62 1.15 0.67
CA ARG A 81 10.67 2.61 0.51
C ARG A 81 10.02 3.00 -0.81
N GLN A 82 10.44 2.40 -1.92
CA GLN A 82 9.83 2.69 -3.22
C GLN A 82 8.34 2.37 -3.22
N ASN A 83 7.95 1.20 -2.72
CA ASN A 83 6.54 0.78 -2.70
C ASN A 83 5.65 1.70 -1.86
N ILE A 84 6.08 2.08 -0.65
CA ILE A 84 5.34 2.98 0.24
C ILE A 84 5.22 4.39 -0.35
N PHE A 85 6.32 4.95 -0.87
CA PHE A 85 6.30 6.28 -1.47
C PHE A 85 5.45 6.33 -2.75
N GLY A 86 5.56 5.31 -3.59
CA GLY A 86 4.72 5.18 -4.79
C GLY A 86 3.24 5.10 -4.44
N ALA A 87 2.89 4.26 -3.45
CA ALA A 87 1.52 4.14 -2.96
C ALA A 87 0.99 5.41 -2.32
N ALA A 88 1.81 6.16 -1.58
CA ALA A 88 1.43 7.44 -1.00
C ALA A 88 1.06 8.47 -2.09
N ARG A 89 1.88 8.59 -3.14
CA ARG A 89 1.57 9.44 -4.31
C ARG A 89 0.29 9.01 -5.01
N PHE A 90 0.10 7.70 -5.19
CA PHE A 90 -1.11 7.18 -5.81
C PHE A 90 -2.35 7.51 -4.97
N LEU A 91 -2.33 7.22 -3.67
CA LEU A 91 -3.45 7.50 -2.78
C LEU A 91 -3.76 9.00 -2.71
N LYS A 92 -2.74 9.86 -2.70
CA LYS A 92 -2.92 11.32 -2.77
C LYS A 92 -3.63 11.73 -4.06
N ARG A 93 -3.18 11.23 -5.23
CA ARG A 93 -3.85 11.49 -6.51
C ARG A 93 -5.31 11.04 -6.51
N LEU A 94 -5.61 9.90 -5.90
CA LEU A 94 -6.99 9.42 -5.78
C LEU A 94 -7.82 10.32 -4.86
N LEU A 95 -7.26 10.76 -3.73
CA LEU A 95 -7.95 11.67 -2.82
C LEU A 95 -8.23 13.03 -3.50
N ASP A 96 -7.27 13.57 -4.25
CA ASP A 96 -7.45 14.82 -5.00
C ASP A 96 -8.47 14.66 -6.12
N ARG A 97 -8.50 13.49 -6.80
CA ARG A 97 -9.47 13.20 -7.86
C ARG A 97 -10.91 13.08 -7.36
N PHE A 98 -11.10 12.41 -6.22
CA PHE A 98 -12.45 12.07 -5.74
C PHE A 98 -12.97 12.97 -4.62
N GLY A 99 -12.11 13.75 -3.94
CA GLY A 99 -12.49 14.66 -2.85
C GLY A 99 -12.99 13.97 -1.56
N ASP A 100 -13.21 12.66 -1.59
CA ASP A 100 -13.72 11.86 -0.48
C ASP A 100 -12.80 10.65 -0.21
N LEU A 101 -12.50 10.44 1.07
CA LEU A 101 -11.59 9.38 1.50
C LEU A 101 -12.16 7.98 1.20
N ARG A 102 -13.46 7.75 1.33
CA ARG A 102 -14.05 6.43 1.05
C ARG A 102 -14.00 6.11 -0.44
N LEU A 103 -14.24 7.10 -1.30
CA LEU A 103 -14.08 6.96 -2.75
C LEU A 103 -12.62 6.72 -3.15
N ALA A 104 -11.67 7.44 -2.54
CA ALA A 104 -10.25 7.20 -2.79
C ALA A 104 -9.81 5.78 -2.38
N LEU A 105 -10.27 5.28 -1.23
CA LEU A 105 -10.02 3.90 -0.80
C LEU A 105 -10.70 2.87 -1.70
N ALA A 106 -11.93 3.15 -2.17
CA ALA A 106 -12.61 2.31 -3.14
C ALA A 106 -11.80 2.23 -4.45
N ALA A 107 -11.30 3.37 -4.93
CA ALA A 107 -10.51 3.46 -6.15
C ALA A 107 -9.14 2.79 -6.01
N TYR A 108 -8.51 2.86 -4.84
CA TYR A 108 -7.25 2.18 -4.57
C TYR A 108 -7.41 0.64 -4.72
N HIS A 109 -8.49 0.08 -4.18
CA HIS A 109 -8.74 -1.36 -4.17
C HIS A 109 -9.37 -1.89 -5.48
N ALA A 110 -10.38 -1.17 -5.98
CA ALA A 110 -11.19 -1.59 -7.13
C ALA A 110 -10.76 -0.95 -8.45
N GLY A 111 -9.85 0.03 -8.44
CA GLY A 111 -9.48 0.83 -9.60
C GLY A 111 -10.36 2.09 -9.74
N PRO A 112 -9.78 3.25 -10.11
CA PRO A 112 -10.51 4.51 -10.24
C PRO A 112 -11.60 4.46 -11.32
N GLU A 113 -11.37 3.74 -12.41
CA GLU A 113 -12.33 3.61 -13.52
C GLU A 113 -13.64 2.97 -13.06
N ARG A 114 -13.57 2.04 -12.09
CA ARG A 114 -14.76 1.42 -11.52
C ARG A 114 -15.54 2.42 -10.67
N VAL A 115 -14.86 3.22 -9.84
CA VAL A 115 -15.52 4.24 -9.02
C VAL A 115 -16.23 5.27 -9.89
N GLU A 116 -15.62 5.66 -11.01
CA GLU A 116 -16.22 6.57 -11.98
C GLU A 116 -17.44 5.96 -12.66
N ARG A 117 -17.32 4.73 -13.17
CA ARG A 117 -18.42 4.03 -13.84
C ARG A 117 -19.65 3.84 -12.94
N TYR A 118 -19.43 3.61 -11.65
CA TYR A 118 -20.51 3.45 -10.68
C TYR A 118 -20.98 4.77 -10.05
N HIS A 119 -20.36 5.91 -10.39
CA HIS A 119 -20.59 7.20 -9.76
C HIS A 119 -20.53 7.14 -8.22
N GLY A 120 -19.61 6.32 -7.69
CA GLY A 120 -19.54 6.04 -6.26
C GLY A 120 -18.84 4.72 -5.94
N ILE A 121 -19.01 4.24 -4.71
CA ILE A 121 -18.42 2.97 -4.26
C ILE A 121 -19.07 1.81 -5.02
N PRO A 122 -18.32 1.03 -5.81
CA PRO A 122 -18.86 -0.11 -6.53
C PRO A 122 -19.54 -1.12 -5.58
N PRO A 123 -20.58 -1.85 -6.02
CA PRO A 123 -21.31 -2.81 -5.20
C PRO A 123 -20.53 -4.13 -4.99
N PHE A 124 -19.20 -4.07 -4.88
CA PHE A 124 -18.35 -5.23 -4.58
C PHE A 124 -18.22 -5.42 -3.06
N PRO A 125 -18.65 -6.57 -2.51
CA PRO A 125 -18.54 -6.86 -1.08
C PRO A 125 -17.11 -6.69 -0.54
N GLU A 126 -16.11 -7.09 -1.32
CA GLU A 126 -14.69 -7.02 -0.99
C GLU A 126 -14.23 -5.57 -0.84
N THR A 127 -14.66 -4.68 -1.75
CA THR A 127 -14.30 -3.26 -1.69
C THR A 127 -14.92 -2.57 -0.49
N ARG A 128 -16.19 -2.88 -0.18
CA ARG A 128 -16.85 -2.36 1.02
C ARG A 128 -16.18 -2.87 2.29
N ARG A 129 -15.74 -4.13 2.32
CA ARG A 129 -14.98 -4.71 3.43
C ARG A 129 -13.62 -4.03 3.57
N TYR A 130 -12.90 -3.83 2.46
CA TYR A 130 -11.61 -3.14 2.43
C TYR A 130 -11.71 -1.76 3.07
N ILE A 131 -12.66 -0.92 2.64
CA ILE A 131 -12.86 0.43 3.18
C ILE A 131 -13.13 0.37 4.70
N ARG A 132 -14.03 -0.52 5.15
CA ARG A 132 -14.32 -0.67 6.59
C ARG A 132 -13.07 -1.04 7.40
N MET A 133 -12.27 -1.97 6.89
CA MET A 133 -11.05 -2.42 7.57
C MET A 133 -10.00 -1.31 7.64
N VAL A 134 -9.77 -0.58 6.53
CA VAL A 134 -8.81 0.54 6.51
C VAL A 134 -9.25 1.62 7.49
N LEU A 135 -10.51 2.05 7.46
CA LEU A 135 -10.99 3.09 8.37
C LEU A 135 -10.91 2.67 9.85
N ARG A 136 -11.14 1.38 10.14
CA ARG A 136 -10.96 0.83 11.50
C ARG A 136 -9.51 0.93 11.94
N TYR A 137 -8.56 0.44 11.14
CA TYR A 137 -7.13 0.52 11.47
C TYR A 137 -6.63 1.96 11.53
N TYR A 138 -7.13 2.83 10.66
CA TYR A 138 -6.78 4.24 10.64
C TYR A 138 -7.15 4.91 11.96
N ARG A 139 -8.35 4.64 12.49
CA ARG A 139 -8.76 5.12 13.82
C ARG A 139 -7.82 4.61 14.92
N TYR A 140 -7.45 3.33 14.92
CA TYR A 140 -6.54 2.79 15.93
C TYR A 140 -5.17 3.46 15.87
N TYR A 141 -4.57 3.56 14.69
CA TYR A 141 -3.24 4.16 14.52
C TYR A 141 -3.22 5.65 14.84
N ARG A 142 -4.29 6.40 14.50
CA ARG A 142 -4.42 7.81 14.90
C ARG A 142 -4.48 8.02 16.41
N LEU A 143 -5.02 7.05 17.15
CA LEU A 143 -5.14 7.11 18.61
C LEU A 143 -3.93 6.47 19.32
N GLY A 144 -2.91 6.03 18.61
CA GLY A 144 -1.76 5.30 19.18
C GLY A 144 -2.12 3.91 19.73
N LEU A 145 -3.29 3.38 19.36
CA LEU A 145 -3.77 2.08 19.84
C LEU A 145 -3.22 0.94 18.98
N ARG A 146 -3.04 -0.22 19.61
CA ARG A 146 -2.72 -1.48 18.92
C ARG A 146 -4.02 -2.21 18.58
N PRO A 147 -4.26 -2.55 17.31
CA PRO A 147 -5.51 -3.15 16.85
C PRO A 147 -5.61 -4.66 17.08
#